data_AF-A0A1M2VTP0-F1
#
_entry.id   AF-A0A1M2VTP0-F1
#
_cell.length_a   1.000
_cell.length_b   1.000
_cell.length_c   1.000
_cell.angle_alpha   90.00
_cell.angle_beta   90.00
_cell.angle_gamma   90.00
#
_symmetry.space_group_name_H-M   'P 1'
#
loop_
_entity.id
_entity.type
_entity.pdbx_description
1 polymer ?
#
loop_
_entity_poly.entity_id
_entity_poly.type
_entity_poly.pdbx_seq_one_letter_code
_entity_poly.pdbx_strand_id
1 'polypeptide(L)'
;TPDLPPDMQSSRRRYRHIQPTSPEEMLRASTDAGMANMRRVMNQKTEEERMAKAPCTFCGKNGSSGALKSCSRCKAARYCDQTCQLADFKARHKRECANFVHPPNTSAFLTKPVANERYPQHPAFAHWHEDGVGCWVTIAGRLECDLHALTDSMDSKQNRDRRERVSDGGAANRQIIRTHKAAAHSLLGLRVLVQNRRKDKTPILVFGSRAQVLSQPSLTSAVLRGTAEGDNLVKFTRDKVPRVALGVANDPWDKSLRLEISHINGSEAKPNAPLPANVKDATEGTILLNTGDFAILQLQFRVGDGDTISKDWEALGALEAFFLPWASSDDTTAPASLPTAQAPASGGDGTGLLRAPFDQRGVRAHYADFIEHGEEAYMRSHFGDAQTGGMSRAEGMVAAMGEMLLGQGAQAGNADVLVQRLRDAGMGEIADKLASR
;
A
#
# COMPACT_ATOMS: atom_id res chain seq x y z
N THR A 1 22.21 33.26 -21.38
CA THR A 1 22.68 32.40 -20.28
C THR A 1 22.15 32.96 -18.98
N PRO A 2 21.04 32.44 -18.44
CA PRO A 2 20.64 32.76 -17.07
C PRO A 2 21.26 31.73 -16.12
N ASP A 3 21.87 32.25 -15.06
CA ASP A 3 22.52 31.50 -14.00
C ASP A 3 21.53 30.58 -13.26
N LEU A 4 21.91 29.31 -13.13
CA LEU A 4 21.22 28.32 -12.30
C LEU A 4 21.64 28.51 -10.83
N PRO A 5 20.73 28.37 -9.86
CA PRO A 5 21.06 28.43 -8.43
C PRO A 5 21.78 27.15 -7.97
N PRO A 6 22.56 27.22 -6.87
CA PRO A 6 23.47 26.16 -6.46
C PRO A 6 22.74 25.00 -5.76
N ASP A 7 23.37 23.83 -5.88
CA ASP A 7 23.04 22.53 -5.30
C ASP A 7 22.33 22.57 -3.93
N MET A 8 21.11 22.03 -3.90
CA MET A 8 20.54 21.44 -2.68
C MET A 8 21.30 20.14 -2.38
N GLN A 9 22.39 20.25 -1.61
CA GLN A 9 23.04 19.09 -1.00
C GLN A 9 22.12 18.51 0.08
N SER A 10 21.28 17.56 -0.35
CA SER A 10 20.47 16.69 0.48
C SER A 10 21.36 15.93 1.47
N SER A 11 21.44 16.44 2.70
CA SER A 11 22.07 15.77 3.85
C SER A 11 21.23 14.57 4.28
N ARG A 12 21.36 13.45 3.57
CA ARG A 12 20.77 12.15 3.95
C ARG A 12 21.84 11.29 4.62
N ARG A 13 21.91 11.37 5.95
CA ARG A 13 22.66 10.40 6.78
C ARG A 13 21.81 9.13 6.94
N ARG A 14 22.36 7.98 6.54
CA ARG A 14 21.86 6.60 6.75
C ARG A 14 23.08 5.72 7.04
N TYR A 15 23.09 4.58 7.73
CA TYR A 15 22.33 3.90 8.78
C TYR A 15 22.70 2.42 8.64
N ARG A 16 23.06 1.72 9.73
CA ARG A 16 22.72 0.29 9.92
C ARG A 16 22.90 -0.18 11.36
N HIS A 17 21.91 -0.98 11.75
CA HIS A 17 21.64 -1.74 12.97
C HIS A 17 22.85 -2.28 13.77
N ILE A 18 22.95 -1.87 15.04
CA ILE A 18 23.48 -2.71 16.14
C ILE A 18 22.30 -3.06 17.06
N GLN A 19 22.43 -4.16 17.77
CA GLN A 19 21.57 -4.51 18.89
C GLN A 19 21.87 -3.58 20.08
N PRO A 20 20.88 -3.26 20.93
CA PRO A 20 21.08 -2.30 22.00
C PRO A 20 22.19 -2.82 22.93
N THR A 21 23.23 -2.01 23.13
CA THR A 21 24.51 -2.47 23.71
C THR A 21 24.47 -2.50 25.23
N SER A 22 23.50 -1.79 25.81
CA SER A 22 23.18 -1.91 27.21
C SER A 22 21.77 -2.49 27.39
N PRO A 23 21.55 -3.27 28.46
CA PRO A 23 20.22 -3.68 28.88
C PRO A 23 19.23 -2.51 29.02
N GLU A 24 19.71 -1.31 29.38
CA GLU A 24 18.86 -0.11 29.48
C GLU A 24 18.35 0.40 28.13
N GLU A 25 19.18 0.33 27.08
CA GLU A 25 18.77 0.70 25.72
C GLU A 25 17.79 -0.32 25.14
N MET A 26 18.00 -1.62 25.40
CA MET A 26 17.04 -2.67 25.03
C MET A 26 15.68 -2.41 25.69
N LEU A 27 15.72 -2.09 26.99
CA LEU A 27 14.52 -1.82 27.77
C LEU A 27 13.80 -0.58 27.25
N ARG A 28 14.51 0.51 26.95
CA ARG A 28 13.91 1.74 26.40
C ARG A 28 13.30 1.54 25.01
N ALA A 29 14.03 0.93 24.06
CA ALA A 29 13.50 0.68 22.72
C ALA A 29 12.27 -0.24 22.75
N SER A 30 12.30 -1.27 23.60
CA SER A 30 11.14 -2.14 23.85
C SER A 30 9.96 -1.37 24.45
N THR A 31 10.23 -0.47 25.39
CA THR A 31 9.21 0.39 26.03
C THR A 31 8.58 1.36 25.03
N ASP A 32 9.39 2.01 24.19
CA ASP A 32 8.90 2.95 23.17
C ASP A 32 8.09 2.24 22.08
N ALA A 33 8.55 1.09 21.60
CA ALA A 33 7.79 0.25 20.67
C ALA A 33 6.48 -0.23 21.31
N GLY A 34 6.53 -0.63 22.58
CA GLY A 34 5.35 -1.01 23.38
C GLY A 34 4.35 0.14 23.51
N MET A 35 4.81 1.36 23.82
CA MET A 35 3.97 2.55 23.90
C MET A 35 3.39 2.95 22.55
N ALA A 36 4.18 2.91 21.47
CA ALA A 36 3.69 3.21 20.13
C ALA A 36 2.63 2.20 19.66
N ASN A 37 2.78 0.92 20.01
CA ASN A 37 1.78 -0.10 19.74
C ASN A 37 0.52 0.11 20.58
N MET A 38 0.65 0.37 21.89
CA MET A 38 -0.48 0.68 22.78
C MET A 38 -1.26 1.91 22.29
N ARG A 39 -0.57 2.96 21.83
CA ARG A 39 -1.21 4.14 21.23
C ARG A 39 -1.96 3.81 19.94
N ARG A 40 -1.36 2.99 19.06
CA ARG A 40 -2.06 2.52 17.84
C ARG A 40 -3.32 1.74 18.17
N VAL A 41 -3.25 0.80 19.12
CA VAL A 41 -4.41 0.03 19.57
C VAL A 41 -5.46 0.93 20.20
N MET A 42 -5.05 1.91 21.02
CA MET A 42 -5.97 2.86 21.64
C MET A 42 -6.63 3.76 20.59
N ASN A 43 -5.87 4.31 19.64
CA ASN A 43 -6.39 5.12 18.53
C ASN A 43 -7.34 4.31 17.64
N GLN A 44 -7.01 3.06 17.31
CA GLN A 44 -7.87 2.16 16.57
C GLN A 44 -9.18 1.93 17.32
N LYS A 45 -9.12 1.63 18.62
CA LYS A 45 -10.31 1.45 19.45
C LYS A 45 -11.15 2.73 19.52
N THR A 46 -10.52 3.89 19.73
CA THR A 46 -11.21 5.19 19.72
C THR A 46 -11.89 5.44 18.38
N GLU A 47 -11.26 5.05 17.27
CA GLU A 47 -11.81 5.21 15.93
C GLU A 47 -12.95 4.25 15.65
N GLU A 48 -12.83 2.97 16.05
CA GLU A 48 -13.92 2.01 16.01
C GLU A 48 -15.12 2.49 16.83
N GLU A 49 -14.88 3.04 18.03
CA GLU A 49 -15.91 3.67 18.85
C GLU A 49 -16.54 4.88 18.17
N ARG A 50 -15.74 5.72 17.49
CA ARG A 50 -16.24 6.90 16.76
C ARG A 50 -17.05 6.49 15.54
N MET A 51 -16.60 5.49 14.78
CA MET A 51 -17.35 4.91 13.69
C MET A 51 -18.67 4.33 14.18
N ALA A 52 -18.66 3.61 15.31
CA ALA A 52 -19.86 3.11 15.96
C ALA A 52 -20.81 4.26 16.34
N LYS A 53 -20.27 5.44 16.69
CA LYS A 53 -20.98 6.69 17.03
C LYS A 53 -21.28 7.59 15.83
N ALA A 54 -20.98 7.19 14.58
CA ALA A 54 -21.25 8.04 13.41
C ALA A 54 -22.73 8.47 13.39
N PRO A 55 -23.05 9.75 13.12
CA PRO A 55 -24.42 10.24 13.16
C PRO A 55 -25.26 9.69 12.01
N CYS A 56 -26.59 9.75 12.18
CA CYS A 56 -27.52 9.46 11.10
C CYS A 56 -27.24 10.37 9.90
N THR A 57 -27.06 9.78 8.71
CA THR A 57 -26.78 10.49 7.47
C THR A 57 -27.91 11.47 7.10
N PHE A 58 -29.14 11.19 7.50
CA PHE A 58 -30.28 12.06 7.23
C PHE A 58 -30.47 13.17 8.27
N CYS A 59 -30.72 12.80 9.53
CA CYS A 59 -31.14 13.75 10.57
C CYS A 59 -30.00 14.25 11.47
N GLY A 60 -28.77 13.77 11.27
CA GLY A 60 -27.58 14.18 12.03
C GLY A 60 -27.54 13.72 13.50
N LYS A 61 -28.60 13.09 14.00
CA LYS A 61 -28.65 12.60 15.39
C LYS A 61 -27.70 11.42 15.57
N ASN A 62 -26.95 11.44 16.66
CA ASN A 62 -26.24 10.25 17.16
C ASN A 62 -27.29 9.22 17.61
N GLY A 63 -27.02 7.93 17.42
CA GLY A 63 -27.94 6.84 17.76
C GLY A 63 -28.34 6.88 19.23
N SER A 64 -29.44 7.57 19.54
CA SER A 64 -29.88 7.86 20.91
C SER A 64 -30.58 6.66 21.55
N SER A 65 -30.87 5.63 20.75
CA SER A 65 -31.70 4.48 21.12
C SER A 65 -31.20 3.13 20.55
N GLY A 66 -29.97 3.07 20.01
CA GLY A 66 -29.38 1.84 19.48
C GLY A 66 -28.37 2.04 18.36
N ALA A 67 -27.80 0.94 17.87
CA ALA A 67 -26.87 0.94 16.73
C ALA A 67 -27.59 1.37 15.45
N LEU A 68 -27.06 2.39 14.76
CA LEU A 68 -27.62 2.86 13.49
C LEU A 68 -27.55 1.77 12.42
N LYS A 69 -28.64 1.65 11.64
CA LYS A 69 -28.76 0.71 10.52
C LYS A 69 -28.00 1.24 9.31
N SER A 70 -27.07 0.44 8.79
CA SER A 70 -26.33 0.78 7.58
C SER A 70 -27.15 0.45 6.32
N CYS A 71 -27.00 1.25 5.26
CA CYS A 71 -27.56 0.92 3.95
C CYS A 71 -27.03 -0.44 3.48
N SER A 72 -27.92 -1.39 3.19
CA SER A 72 -27.54 -2.77 2.87
C SER A 72 -26.65 -2.90 1.63
N ARG A 73 -26.75 -1.97 0.68
CA ARG A 73 -26.00 -1.98 -0.59
C ARG A 73 -24.64 -1.30 -0.49
N CYS A 74 -24.57 -0.06 -0.01
CA CYS A 74 -23.28 0.66 0.01
C CYS A 74 -22.50 0.48 1.31
N LYS A 75 -23.16 0.16 2.43
CA LYS A 75 -22.60 0.14 3.78
C LYS A 75 -21.95 1.47 4.23
N ALA A 76 -22.10 2.54 3.44
CA ALA A 76 -21.51 3.86 3.72
C ALA A 76 -22.45 4.73 4.57
N ALA A 77 -23.73 4.82 4.17
CA ALA A 77 -24.73 5.61 4.88
C ALA A 77 -25.34 4.84 6.06
N ARG A 78 -25.67 5.54 7.14
CA ARG A 78 -26.23 4.98 8.38
C ARG A 78 -27.45 5.78 8.82
N TYR A 79 -28.46 5.10 9.34
CA TYR A 79 -29.75 5.70 9.65
C TYR A 79 -30.27 5.26 11.02
N CYS A 80 -31.01 6.14 11.70
CA CYS A 80 -31.73 5.79 12.93
C CYS A 80 -32.75 4.68 12.64
N ASP A 81 -33.50 4.85 11.54
CA ASP A 81 -34.60 4.00 11.15
C ASP A 81 -34.84 4.03 9.63
N GLN A 82 -35.85 3.28 9.20
CA GLN A 82 -36.27 3.21 7.80
C GLN A 82 -36.83 4.54 7.29
N THR A 83 -37.45 5.36 8.15
CA THR A 83 -38.00 6.67 7.78
C THR A 83 -36.87 7.61 7.32
N CYS A 84 -35.81 7.72 8.12
CA CYS A 84 -34.61 8.47 7.77
C CYS A 84 -33.97 7.94 6.48
N GLN A 85 -33.88 6.61 6.33
CA GLN A 85 -33.32 5.99 5.13
C GLN A 85 -34.12 6.33 3.88
N LEU A 86 -35.45 6.21 3.91
CA LEU A 86 -36.31 6.50 2.76
C LEU A 86 -36.31 7.98 2.40
N ALA A 87 -36.29 8.87 3.39
CA ALA A 87 -36.19 10.30 3.17
C ALA A 87 -34.88 10.68 2.47
N ASP A 88 -33.74 10.18 2.98
CA ASP A 88 -32.42 10.41 2.39
C ASP A 88 -32.29 9.78 1.00
N PHE A 89 -32.84 8.58 0.80
CA PHE A 89 -32.86 7.90 -0.49
C PHE A 89 -33.56 8.73 -1.57
N LYS A 90 -34.71 9.32 -1.24
CA LYS A 90 -35.43 10.22 -2.15
C LYS A 90 -34.67 11.53 -2.39
N ALA A 91 -34.05 12.09 -1.34
CA ALA A 91 -33.36 13.37 -1.43
C ALA A 91 -32.06 13.31 -2.24
N ARG A 92 -31.17 12.35 -1.95
CA ARG A 92 -29.83 12.28 -2.57
C ARG A 92 -29.22 10.89 -2.64
N HIS A 93 -29.45 10.04 -1.64
CA HIS A 93 -28.68 8.81 -1.46
C HIS A 93 -28.85 7.81 -2.60
N LYS A 94 -29.99 7.82 -3.32
CA LYS A 94 -30.18 6.97 -4.50
C LYS A 94 -29.07 7.16 -5.55
N ARG A 95 -28.66 8.41 -5.80
CA ARG A 95 -27.62 8.73 -6.79
C ARG A 95 -26.23 8.42 -6.24
N GLU A 96 -25.95 8.84 -5.00
CA GLU A 96 -24.66 8.59 -4.33
C GLU A 96 -24.35 7.11 -4.17
N CYS A 97 -25.36 6.30 -3.82
CA CYS A 97 -25.24 4.86 -3.67
C CYS A 97 -24.92 4.18 -5.01
N ALA A 98 -25.59 4.60 -6.08
CA ALA A 98 -25.40 4.05 -7.43
C ALA A 98 -24.05 4.45 -8.04
N ASN A 99 -23.57 5.66 -7.77
CA ASN A 99 -22.35 6.21 -8.36
C ASN A 99 -21.10 6.03 -7.48
N PHE A 100 -21.14 5.14 -6.49
CA PHE A 100 -19.98 4.82 -5.65
C PHE A 100 -19.29 6.07 -5.04
N VAL A 101 -20.08 7.08 -4.65
CA VAL A 101 -19.53 8.36 -4.15
C VAL A 101 -18.76 8.18 -2.84
N HIS A 102 -19.17 7.21 -2.01
CA HIS A 102 -18.53 6.91 -0.74
C HIS A 102 -18.21 5.42 -0.64
N PRO A 103 -17.01 5.03 -0.17
CA PRO A 103 -16.71 3.66 0.18
C PRO A 103 -17.52 3.20 1.40
N PRO A 104 -17.63 1.88 1.64
CA PRO A 104 -18.11 1.35 2.92
C PRO A 104 -17.47 2.03 4.12
N ASN A 105 -18.24 2.29 5.16
CA ASN A 105 -17.71 2.88 6.38
C ASN A 105 -17.03 1.79 7.23
N THR A 106 -15.70 1.74 7.21
CA THR A 106 -14.88 0.75 7.92
C THR A 106 -13.55 1.36 8.36
N SER A 107 -13.08 1.00 9.55
CA SER A 107 -11.83 1.51 10.14
C SER A 107 -10.60 1.14 9.29
N ALA A 108 -10.70 0.07 8.53
CA ALA A 108 -9.64 -0.39 7.63
C ALA A 108 -9.47 0.46 6.35
N PHE A 109 -10.42 1.36 6.04
CA PHE A 109 -10.41 2.16 4.80
C PHE A 109 -11.03 3.55 4.99
N LEU A 110 -10.33 4.38 5.76
CA LEU A 110 -10.75 5.73 6.16
C LEU A 110 -10.37 6.82 5.15
N THR A 111 -11.30 7.15 4.25
CA THR A 111 -11.08 8.20 3.23
C THR A 111 -11.46 9.62 3.68
N LYS A 112 -11.92 9.79 4.91
CA LYS A 112 -12.25 11.10 5.49
C LYS A 112 -11.34 11.37 6.69
N PRO A 113 -10.83 12.60 6.85
CA PRO A 113 -10.08 12.98 8.04
C PRO A 113 -10.88 12.72 9.31
N VAL A 114 -10.16 12.34 10.38
CA VAL A 114 -10.75 12.05 11.68
C VAL A 114 -10.51 13.20 12.64
N ALA A 115 -11.57 13.67 13.30
CA ALA A 115 -11.48 14.70 14.34
C ALA A 115 -10.77 15.98 13.86
N ASN A 116 -9.58 16.26 14.40
CA ASN A 116 -8.77 17.45 14.10
C ASN A 116 -7.66 17.17 13.08
N GLU A 117 -7.63 15.98 12.47
CA GLU A 117 -6.67 15.66 11.41
C GLU A 117 -7.01 16.44 10.13
N ARG A 118 -5.96 16.92 9.45
CA ARG A 118 -6.10 17.63 8.18
C ARG A 118 -6.31 16.68 7.01
N TYR A 119 -5.74 15.48 7.09
CA TYR A 119 -5.69 14.52 6.00
C TYR A 119 -6.37 13.21 6.39
N PRO A 120 -7.00 12.49 5.43
CA PRO A 120 -7.51 11.15 5.69
C PRO A 120 -6.36 10.17 5.88
N GLN A 121 -6.56 9.17 6.74
CA GLN A 121 -5.59 8.09 6.92
C GLN A 121 -5.38 7.26 5.63
N HIS A 122 -6.44 7.13 4.82
CA HIS A 122 -6.44 6.36 3.58
C HIS A 122 -7.00 7.22 2.44
N PRO A 123 -6.25 8.21 1.93
CA PRO A 123 -6.68 9.03 0.80
C PRO A 123 -6.98 8.15 -0.42
N ALA A 124 -8.17 8.30 -1.01
CA ALA A 124 -8.49 7.59 -2.24
C ALA A 124 -7.86 8.33 -3.43
N PHE A 125 -6.81 7.74 -4.02
CA PHE A 125 -6.11 8.29 -5.18
C PHE A 125 -6.64 7.76 -6.50
N ALA A 126 -7.41 6.68 -6.50
CA ALA A 126 -8.17 6.25 -7.67
C ALA A 126 -9.52 5.68 -7.23
N HIS A 127 -10.53 5.84 -8.08
CA HIS A 127 -11.81 5.17 -7.90
C HIS A 127 -12.45 4.91 -9.26
N TRP A 128 -13.24 3.83 -9.33
CA TRP A 128 -14.02 3.52 -10.52
C TRP A 128 -15.21 2.64 -10.16
N HIS A 129 -16.22 2.65 -11.02
CA HIS A 129 -17.29 1.68 -10.96
C HIS A 129 -17.83 1.38 -12.36
N GLU A 130 -18.27 0.14 -12.54
CA GLU A 130 -18.89 -0.35 -13.77
C GLU A 130 -19.85 -1.49 -13.41
N ASP A 131 -21.02 -1.51 -14.04
CA ASP A 131 -22.04 -2.55 -13.84
C ASP A 131 -22.39 -2.85 -12.38
N GLY A 132 -22.39 -1.83 -11.52
CA GLY A 132 -22.70 -2.00 -10.11
C GLY A 132 -21.59 -2.68 -9.31
N VAL A 133 -20.37 -2.78 -9.84
CA VAL A 133 -19.15 -3.14 -9.11
C VAL A 133 -18.26 -1.90 -9.06
N GLY A 134 -17.58 -1.65 -7.94
CA GLY A 134 -16.68 -0.51 -7.86
C GLY A 134 -15.54 -0.72 -6.89
N CYS A 135 -14.50 0.09 -7.06
CA CYS A 135 -13.31 0.07 -6.22
C CYS A 135 -12.79 1.46 -5.87
N TRP A 136 -12.02 1.52 -4.79
CA TRP A 136 -11.24 2.66 -4.35
C TRP A 136 -9.82 2.18 -4.05
N VAL A 137 -8.84 2.98 -4.43
CA VAL A 137 -7.41 2.66 -4.29
C VAL A 137 -6.75 3.74 -3.44
N THR A 138 -6.03 3.30 -2.41
CA THR A 138 -5.16 4.12 -1.56
C THR A 138 -3.78 3.47 -1.50
N ILE A 139 -2.80 4.17 -0.95
CA ILE A 139 -1.49 3.58 -0.63
C ILE A 139 -1.58 2.63 0.57
N ALA A 140 -0.80 1.56 0.51
CA ALA A 140 -0.34 0.76 1.66
C ALA A 140 1.14 1.12 1.94
N GLY A 141 1.42 2.42 1.91
CA GLY A 141 2.75 2.99 1.99
C GLY A 141 3.30 3.03 3.41
N ARG A 142 4.55 3.47 3.53
CA ARG A 142 5.20 3.72 4.81
C ARG A 142 5.01 5.16 5.24
N LEU A 143 5.25 5.46 6.52
CA LEU A 143 5.17 6.83 7.03
C LEU A 143 6.19 7.75 6.33
N GLU A 144 7.36 7.19 5.98
CA GLU A 144 8.45 7.86 5.27
C GLU A 144 8.18 8.05 3.77
N CYS A 145 7.02 7.56 3.29
CA CYS A 145 6.65 7.48 1.88
C CYS A 145 7.63 6.68 1.02
N ASP A 146 8.54 5.91 1.61
CA ASP A 146 9.45 5.02 0.88
C ASP A 146 8.68 3.82 0.32
N LEU A 147 9.02 3.45 -0.92
CA LEU A 147 8.61 2.17 -1.49
C LEU A 147 9.17 1.01 -0.65
N HIS A 148 8.49 -0.13 -0.69
CA HIS A 148 8.94 -1.33 0.00
C HIS A 148 10.10 -2.00 -0.74
N ALA A 149 10.99 -2.64 0.01
CA ALA A 149 11.95 -3.58 -0.56
C ALA A 149 11.33 -4.98 -0.62
N LEU A 150 11.78 -5.82 -1.55
CA LEU A 150 11.33 -7.21 -1.63
C LEU A 150 11.81 -8.05 -0.43
N THR A 151 12.87 -7.60 0.25
CA THR A 151 13.31 -8.20 1.51
C THR A 151 12.31 -8.00 2.64
N ASP A 152 11.45 -6.98 2.57
CA ASP A 152 10.40 -6.77 3.56
C ASP A 152 9.24 -7.76 3.36
N SER A 153 8.66 -8.22 4.46
CA SER A 153 7.45 -9.04 4.46
C SER A 153 6.19 -8.16 4.31
N MET A 154 5.19 -8.65 3.57
CA MET A 154 3.84 -8.09 3.59
C MET A 154 3.24 -8.14 5.00
N ASP A 155 3.44 -9.26 5.71
CA ASP A 155 3.07 -9.38 7.12
C ASP A 155 4.17 -8.76 8.01
N SER A 156 3.83 -7.62 8.61
CA SER A 156 4.70 -6.91 9.55
C SER A 156 5.22 -7.78 10.71
N LYS A 157 4.44 -8.78 11.16
CA LYS A 157 4.82 -9.68 12.26
C LYS A 157 5.93 -10.66 11.84
N GLN A 158 5.91 -11.08 10.58
CA GLN A 158 6.91 -12.00 10.01
C GLN A 158 8.16 -11.29 9.49
N ASN A 159 8.17 -9.95 9.50
CA ASN A 159 9.25 -9.19 8.88
C ASN A 159 10.61 -9.43 9.57
N ARG A 160 10.62 -9.64 10.89
CA ARG A 160 11.86 -9.97 11.61
C ARG A 160 12.40 -11.33 11.19
N ASP A 161 11.59 -12.37 11.28
CA ASP A 161 11.98 -13.74 10.95
C ASP A 161 12.40 -13.85 9.48
N ARG A 162 11.74 -13.10 8.59
CA ARG A 162 12.15 -13.00 7.19
C ARG A 162 13.53 -12.36 7.03
N ARG A 163 13.80 -11.23 7.70
CA ARG A 163 15.10 -10.56 7.63
C ARG A 163 16.24 -11.44 8.13
N GLU A 164 15.98 -12.21 9.19
CA GLU A 164 16.93 -13.23 9.70
C GLU A 164 17.18 -14.30 8.65
N ARG A 165 16.13 -14.93 8.10
CA ARG A 165 16.25 -15.92 7.01
C ARG A 165 17.02 -15.38 5.80
N VAL A 166 16.75 -14.14 5.38
CA VAL A 166 17.41 -13.49 4.24
C VAL A 166 18.90 -13.30 4.54
N SER A 167 19.25 -12.90 5.76
CA SER A 167 20.63 -12.66 6.19
C SER A 167 21.45 -13.95 6.30
N ASP A 168 20.82 -15.04 6.77
CA ASP A 168 21.51 -16.31 7.07
C ASP A 168 21.69 -17.23 5.85
N GLY A 169 20.87 -17.10 4.80
CA GLY A 169 20.89 -18.05 3.66
C GLY A 169 22.06 -17.94 2.67
N GLY A 170 23.18 -17.35 3.10
CA GLY A 170 24.47 -17.46 2.42
C GLY A 170 24.48 -16.99 0.95
N ALA A 171 25.12 -17.75 0.08
CA ALA A 171 25.33 -17.38 -1.32
C ALA A 171 24.03 -17.41 -2.16
N ALA A 172 23.12 -18.34 -1.87
CA ALA A 172 21.85 -18.47 -2.58
C ALA A 172 20.96 -17.22 -2.38
N ASN A 173 20.83 -16.75 -1.15
CA ASN A 173 20.08 -15.51 -0.87
C ASN A 173 20.73 -14.28 -1.51
N ARG A 174 22.06 -14.19 -1.51
CA ARG A 174 22.76 -13.10 -2.22
C ARG A 174 22.45 -13.11 -3.71
N GLN A 175 22.39 -14.30 -4.32
CA GLN A 175 22.00 -14.43 -5.72
C GLN A 175 20.55 -13.97 -5.95
N ILE A 176 19.61 -14.37 -5.09
CA ILE A 176 18.21 -13.91 -5.15
C ILE A 176 18.15 -12.37 -5.02
N ILE A 177 18.88 -11.79 -4.06
CA ILE A 177 18.91 -10.33 -3.85
C ILE A 177 19.36 -9.59 -5.11
N ARG A 178 20.43 -10.06 -5.76
CA ARG A 178 20.94 -9.44 -7.00
C ARG A 178 19.97 -9.63 -8.17
N THR A 179 19.53 -10.87 -8.38
CA THR A 179 18.70 -11.27 -9.52
C THR A 179 17.35 -10.56 -9.51
N HIS A 180 16.73 -10.44 -8.33
CA HIS A 180 15.41 -9.84 -8.17
C HIS A 180 15.45 -8.39 -7.65
N LYS A 181 16.63 -7.75 -7.65
CA LYS A 181 16.87 -6.40 -7.12
C LYS A 181 16.21 -6.20 -5.75
N ALA A 182 16.33 -7.20 -4.88
CA ALA A 182 15.41 -7.33 -3.74
C ALA A 182 15.62 -6.27 -2.65
N ALA A 183 16.80 -5.67 -2.59
CA ALA A 183 17.13 -4.60 -1.66
C ALA A 183 16.67 -3.22 -2.16
N ALA A 184 16.27 -3.08 -3.42
CA ALA A 184 15.80 -1.82 -3.96
C ALA A 184 14.40 -1.50 -3.42
N HIS A 185 14.22 -0.27 -2.95
CA HIS A 185 12.92 0.31 -2.61
C HIS A 185 12.11 0.53 -3.89
N SER A 186 11.47 -0.52 -4.36
CA SER A 186 10.90 -0.63 -5.72
C SER A 186 9.45 -1.06 -5.74
N LEU A 187 8.91 -1.51 -4.60
CA LEU A 187 7.56 -2.05 -4.51
C LEU A 187 6.58 -1.00 -3.99
N LEU A 188 5.65 -0.59 -4.83
CA LEU A 188 4.50 0.23 -4.47
C LEU A 188 3.43 -0.66 -3.83
N GLY A 189 3.12 -0.41 -2.57
CA GLY A 189 1.99 -1.04 -1.88
C GLY A 189 0.70 -0.27 -2.14
N LEU A 190 -0.33 -0.95 -2.64
CA LEU A 190 -1.67 -0.43 -2.79
C LEU A 190 -2.64 -1.18 -1.89
N ARG A 191 -3.56 -0.45 -1.28
CA ARG A 191 -4.72 -0.99 -0.59
C ARG A 191 -5.97 -0.69 -1.41
N VAL A 192 -6.72 -1.72 -1.76
CA VAL A 192 -7.84 -1.65 -2.70
C VAL A 192 -9.10 -2.15 -2.03
N LEU A 193 -10.08 -1.27 -1.84
CA LEU A 193 -11.42 -1.67 -1.44
C LEU A 193 -12.23 -1.95 -2.70
N VAL A 194 -12.85 -3.13 -2.79
CA VAL A 194 -13.76 -3.53 -3.87
C VAL A 194 -15.12 -3.91 -3.29
N GLN A 195 -16.20 -3.51 -3.96
CA GLN A 195 -17.56 -3.75 -3.50
C GLN A 195 -18.51 -4.12 -4.63
N ASN A 196 -19.38 -5.11 -4.36
CA ASN A 196 -20.51 -5.44 -5.21
C ASN A 196 -21.77 -4.65 -4.77
N ARG A 197 -22.31 -3.78 -5.61
CA ARG A 197 -23.58 -3.07 -5.44
C ARG A 197 -24.60 -3.39 -6.54
N ARG A 198 -24.43 -4.50 -7.27
CA ARG A 198 -25.31 -4.88 -8.39
C ARG A 198 -26.78 -4.89 -7.97
N LYS A 199 -27.66 -4.54 -8.91
CA LYS A 199 -29.12 -4.45 -8.66
C LYS A 199 -29.82 -5.80 -8.85
N ASP A 200 -29.31 -6.63 -9.75
CA ASP A 200 -29.77 -7.98 -10.04
C ASP A 200 -29.48 -8.98 -8.90
N LYS A 201 -28.69 -8.57 -7.91
CA LYS A 201 -28.23 -9.35 -6.77
C LYS A 201 -27.24 -10.46 -7.13
N THR A 202 -26.74 -10.47 -8.36
CA THR A 202 -25.80 -11.49 -8.81
C THR A 202 -24.47 -11.33 -8.08
N PRO A 203 -23.96 -12.40 -7.43
CA PRO A 203 -22.64 -12.39 -6.83
C PRO A 203 -21.56 -12.20 -7.90
N ILE A 204 -20.41 -11.68 -7.49
CA ILE A 204 -19.25 -11.53 -8.38
C ILE A 204 -18.03 -12.24 -7.80
N LEU A 205 -17.15 -12.70 -8.68
CA LEU A 205 -15.80 -13.12 -8.34
C LEU A 205 -14.82 -12.00 -8.67
N VAL A 206 -13.96 -11.65 -7.71
CA VAL A 206 -12.87 -10.67 -7.89
C VAL A 206 -11.55 -11.43 -7.96
N PHE A 207 -10.65 -11.04 -8.87
CA PHE A 207 -9.36 -11.73 -9.10
C PHE A 207 -8.19 -10.82 -8.73
N GLY A 208 -7.80 -10.83 -7.45
CA GLY A 208 -6.75 -9.96 -6.95
C GLY A 208 -5.37 -10.20 -7.58
N SER A 209 -4.99 -11.46 -7.85
CA SER A 209 -3.71 -11.81 -8.50
C SER A 209 -3.53 -11.21 -9.89
N ARG A 210 -4.63 -10.87 -10.54
CA ARG A 210 -4.69 -10.32 -11.91
C ARG A 210 -4.83 -8.81 -11.93
N ALA A 211 -4.78 -8.18 -10.76
CA ALA A 211 -4.74 -6.74 -10.68
C ALA A 211 -3.47 -6.21 -11.36
N GLN A 212 -3.58 -5.06 -12.01
CA GLN A 212 -2.49 -4.45 -12.76
C GLN A 212 -2.47 -2.95 -12.55
N VAL A 213 -1.29 -2.36 -12.75
CA VAL A 213 -1.11 -0.91 -12.89
C VAL A 213 -0.50 -0.61 -14.26
N LEU A 214 -0.93 0.49 -14.87
CA LEU A 214 -0.45 0.93 -16.19
C LEU A 214 0.46 2.15 -16.03
N SER A 215 1.62 2.13 -16.68
CA SER A 215 2.53 3.28 -16.68
C SER A 215 1.97 4.47 -17.46
N GLN A 216 2.37 5.67 -17.04
CA GLN A 216 2.26 6.85 -17.89
C GLN A 216 3.24 6.74 -19.07
N PRO A 217 2.84 7.19 -20.28
CA PRO A 217 3.70 7.28 -21.45
C PRO A 217 5.10 7.83 -21.18
N SER A 218 5.17 9.02 -20.57
CA SER A 218 6.41 9.77 -20.35
C SER A 218 7.35 9.11 -19.36
N LEU A 219 6.85 8.23 -18.51
CA LEU A 219 7.60 7.61 -17.41
C LEU A 219 7.79 6.10 -17.59
N THR A 220 7.39 5.55 -18.74
CA THR A 220 7.51 4.10 -19.02
C THR A 220 8.97 3.63 -18.93
N SER A 221 9.93 4.39 -19.47
CA SER A 221 11.35 4.03 -19.37
C SER A 221 11.86 4.01 -17.93
N ALA A 222 11.35 4.89 -17.06
CA ALA A 222 11.72 4.94 -15.66
C ALA A 222 11.21 3.71 -14.89
N VAL A 223 9.93 3.40 -15.07
CA VAL A 223 9.31 2.18 -14.52
C VAL A 223 10.06 0.92 -14.97
N LEU A 224 10.47 0.85 -16.24
CA LEU A 224 11.19 -0.32 -16.75
C LEU A 224 12.60 -0.51 -16.17
N ARG A 225 13.27 0.53 -15.66
CA ARG A 225 14.56 0.37 -14.96
C ARG A 225 14.45 -0.44 -13.68
N GLY A 226 13.29 -0.35 -13.02
CA GLY A 226 12.99 -1.07 -11.79
C GLY A 226 12.85 -2.57 -11.97
N THR A 227 12.53 -3.01 -13.19
CA THR A 227 12.18 -4.41 -13.48
C THR A 227 13.32 -5.38 -13.18
N ALA A 228 12.94 -6.60 -12.78
CA ALA A 228 13.82 -7.68 -12.41
C ALA A 228 13.33 -9.02 -13.02
N GLU A 229 14.13 -10.07 -12.87
CA GLU A 229 13.78 -11.39 -13.39
C GLU A 229 12.50 -11.93 -12.71
N GLY A 230 11.61 -12.52 -13.51
CA GLY A 230 10.34 -13.09 -13.04
C GLY A 230 9.23 -12.09 -12.75
N ASP A 231 9.42 -10.81 -13.06
CA ASP A 231 8.36 -9.81 -12.94
C ASP A 231 7.21 -10.09 -13.91
N ASN A 232 5.99 -9.94 -13.40
CA ASN A 232 4.76 -10.07 -14.16
C ASN A 232 4.45 -8.76 -14.89
N LEU A 233 4.95 -8.57 -16.11
CA LEU A 233 4.71 -7.35 -16.89
C LEU A 233 4.49 -7.61 -18.38
N VAL A 234 3.77 -6.70 -19.03
CA VAL A 234 3.56 -6.68 -20.48
C VAL A 234 3.93 -5.32 -21.03
N LYS A 235 4.89 -5.31 -21.96
CA LYS A 235 5.25 -4.13 -22.75
C LYS A 235 4.36 -4.09 -24.00
N PHE A 236 3.79 -2.95 -24.31
CA PHE A 236 2.99 -2.78 -25.51
C PHE A 236 3.07 -1.35 -26.04
N THR A 237 2.54 -1.14 -27.23
CA THR A 237 2.44 0.18 -27.85
C THR A 237 0.98 0.49 -28.11
N ARG A 238 0.54 1.66 -27.68
CA ARG A 238 -0.80 2.19 -27.97
C ARG A 238 -0.63 3.57 -28.58
N ASP A 239 -1.22 3.81 -29.74
CA ASP A 239 -1.10 5.09 -30.45
C ASP A 239 0.36 5.51 -30.70
N LYS A 240 1.22 4.54 -31.04
CA LYS A 240 2.69 4.70 -31.21
C LYS A 240 3.45 5.12 -29.94
N VAL A 241 2.80 5.07 -28.79
CA VAL A 241 3.40 5.41 -27.50
C VAL A 241 3.68 4.13 -26.70
N PRO A 242 4.94 3.89 -26.27
CA PRO A 242 5.29 2.73 -25.46
C PRO A 242 4.68 2.83 -24.07
N ARG A 243 4.19 1.69 -23.57
CA ARG A 243 3.55 1.55 -22.26
C ARG A 243 3.95 0.21 -21.65
N VAL A 244 3.84 0.13 -20.32
CA VAL A 244 3.96 -1.13 -19.58
C VAL A 244 2.78 -1.31 -18.64
N ALA A 245 2.17 -2.50 -18.70
CA ALA A 245 1.26 -2.99 -17.67
C ALA A 245 2.06 -3.87 -16.71
N LEU A 246 1.97 -3.58 -15.42
CA LEU A 246 2.63 -4.31 -14.34
C LEU A 246 1.56 -5.04 -13.54
N GLY A 247 1.65 -6.35 -13.40
CA GLY A 247 0.82 -7.11 -12.48
C GLY A 247 1.40 -7.14 -11.06
N VAL A 248 0.72 -7.84 -10.17
CA VAL A 248 1.17 -8.06 -8.79
C VAL A 248 2.55 -8.73 -8.79
N ALA A 249 3.46 -8.23 -7.95
CA ALA A 249 4.83 -8.71 -7.86
C ALA A 249 4.89 -10.14 -7.30
N ASN A 250 5.86 -10.92 -7.76
CA ASN A 250 6.17 -12.24 -7.22
C ASN A 250 7.24 -12.14 -6.12
N ASP A 251 7.07 -12.92 -5.07
CA ASP A 251 8.04 -13.09 -4.01
C ASP A 251 8.93 -14.32 -4.29
N PRO A 252 10.22 -14.15 -4.59
CA PRO A 252 11.09 -15.28 -4.96
C PRO A 252 11.41 -16.20 -3.77
N TRP A 253 11.26 -15.73 -2.53
CA TRP A 253 11.50 -16.55 -1.35
C TRP A 253 10.30 -17.44 -1.03
N ASP A 254 9.11 -16.86 -1.06
CA ASP A 254 7.88 -17.57 -0.70
C ASP A 254 7.19 -18.22 -1.92
N LYS A 255 7.68 -17.92 -3.14
CA LYS A 255 7.13 -18.37 -4.43
C LYS A 255 5.63 -18.06 -4.55
N SER A 256 5.24 -16.91 -4.04
CA SER A 256 3.86 -16.45 -3.95
C SER A 256 3.73 -15.01 -4.44
N LEU A 257 2.51 -14.63 -4.81
CA LEU A 257 2.22 -13.24 -5.16
C LEU A 257 2.23 -12.37 -3.91
N ARG A 258 2.68 -11.12 -4.06
CA ARG A 258 2.65 -10.10 -2.99
C ARG A 258 1.24 -9.52 -2.86
N LEU A 259 0.33 -10.38 -2.44
CA LEU A 259 -1.09 -10.16 -2.32
C LEU A 259 -1.56 -10.64 -0.95
N GLU A 260 -2.44 -9.86 -0.33
CA GLU A 260 -3.12 -10.24 0.91
C GLU A 260 -4.59 -9.80 0.85
N ILE A 261 -5.50 -10.69 1.24
CA ILE A 261 -6.89 -10.33 1.52
C ILE A 261 -6.93 -9.87 2.97
N SER A 262 -6.87 -8.57 3.23
CA SER A 262 -6.76 -8.06 4.60
C SER A 262 -8.09 -8.02 5.35
N HIS A 263 -9.20 -7.70 4.67
CA HIS A 263 -10.51 -7.57 5.32
C HIS A 263 -11.64 -8.03 4.39
N ILE A 264 -12.69 -8.58 5.00
CA ILE A 264 -13.98 -8.88 4.35
C ILE A 264 -15.09 -8.32 5.22
N ASN A 265 -15.94 -7.48 4.63
CA ASN A 265 -17.07 -6.85 5.32
C ASN A 265 -16.69 -6.14 6.63
N GLY A 266 -15.47 -5.57 6.67
CA GLY A 266 -14.93 -4.86 7.83
C GLY A 266 -14.30 -5.75 8.89
N SER A 267 -14.35 -7.08 8.74
CA SER A 267 -13.62 -8.01 9.61
C SER A 267 -12.25 -8.34 9.04
N GLU A 268 -11.22 -8.28 9.88
CA GLU A 268 -9.84 -8.65 9.53
C GLU A 268 -9.76 -10.15 9.21
N ALA A 269 -9.13 -10.50 8.09
CA ALA A 269 -8.82 -11.88 7.75
C ALA A 269 -7.52 -12.29 8.44
N LYS A 270 -7.60 -13.20 9.39
CA LYS A 270 -6.43 -13.64 10.18
C LYS A 270 -5.70 -14.78 9.45
N PRO A 271 -4.36 -14.74 9.30
CA PRO A 271 -3.60 -15.78 8.59
C PRO A 271 -3.80 -17.21 9.13
N ASN A 272 -4.02 -17.36 10.44
CA ASN A 272 -4.15 -18.66 11.11
C ASN A 272 -5.60 -19.04 11.46
N ALA A 273 -6.58 -18.26 11.00
CA ALA A 273 -7.99 -18.57 11.20
C ALA A 273 -8.57 -19.25 9.96
N PRO A 274 -9.66 -20.04 10.09
CA PRO A 274 -10.41 -20.51 8.93
C PRO A 274 -10.77 -19.33 8.03
N LEU A 275 -10.44 -19.45 6.75
CA LEU A 275 -10.75 -18.41 5.77
C LEU A 275 -12.27 -18.25 5.68
N PRO A 276 -12.79 -17.00 5.57
CA PRO A 276 -14.21 -16.79 5.33
C PRO A 276 -14.65 -17.52 4.06
N ALA A 277 -15.87 -18.07 4.04
CA ALA A 277 -16.41 -18.84 2.90
C ALA A 277 -16.45 -18.06 1.56
N ASN A 278 -16.36 -16.73 1.65
CA ASN A 278 -16.24 -15.80 0.53
C ASN A 278 -14.87 -15.89 -0.16
N VAL A 279 -13.81 -16.27 0.55
CA VAL A 279 -12.47 -16.48 -0.04
C VAL A 279 -12.47 -17.83 -0.74
N LYS A 280 -12.34 -17.81 -2.07
CA LYS A 280 -12.30 -19.03 -2.89
C LYS A 280 -10.88 -19.54 -3.09
N ASP A 281 -9.94 -18.61 -3.20
CA ASP A 281 -8.52 -18.89 -3.27
C ASP A 281 -7.77 -17.71 -2.61
N ALA A 282 -7.15 -17.94 -1.46
CA ALA A 282 -6.41 -16.88 -0.76
C ALA A 282 -5.08 -16.54 -1.45
N THR A 283 -4.43 -17.52 -2.07
CA THR A 283 -3.13 -17.35 -2.74
C THR A 283 -3.29 -16.51 -4.01
N GLU A 284 -4.37 -16.75 -4.76
CA GLU A 284 -4.71 -15.96 -5.96
C GLU A 284 -5.56 -14.71 -5.64
N GLY A 285 -5.97 -14.52 -4.39
CA GLY A 285 -6.84 -13.41 -4.02
C GLY A 285 -8.22 -13.47 -4.69
N THR A 286 -8.76 -14.68 -4.91
CA THR A 286 -10.08 -14.88 -5.52
C THR A 286 -11.17 -14.82 -4.47
N ILE A 287 -12.08 -13.84 -4.59
CA ILE A 287 -13.12 -13.56 -3.58
C ILE A 287 -14.49 -13.50 -4.23
N LEU A 288 -15.45 -14.22 -3.65
CA LEU A 288 -16.87 -14.13 -3.93
C LEU A 288 -17.51 -13.01 -3.09
N LEU A 289 -18.07 -12.01 -3.76
CA LEU A 289 -18.79 -10.90 -3.12
C LEU A 289 -20.27 -10.95 -3.49
N ASN A 290 -21.13 -11.16 -2.51
CA ASN A 290 -22.58 -10.97 -2.69
C ASN A 290 -22.90 -9.48 -2.76
N THR A 291 -24.12 -9.14 -3.16
CA THR A 291 -24.55 -7.74 -3.17
C THR A 291 -24.51 -7.12 -1.77
N GLY A 292 -23.78 -6.02 -1.66
CA GLY A 292 -23.51 -5.32 -0.41
C GLY A 292 -22.19 -5.71 0.24
N ASP A 293 -21.61 -6.86 -0.14
CA ASP A 293 -20.32 -7.29 0.38
C ASP A 293 -19.18 -6.47 -0.21
N PHE A 294 -18.13 -6.30 0.59
CA PHE A 294 -16.88 -5.67 0.16
C PHE A 294 -15.67 -6.40 0.75
N ALA A 295 -14.54 -6.25 0.09
CA ALA A 295 -13.25 -6.74 0.56
C ALA A 295 -12.17 -5.67 0.41
N ILE A 296 -11.11 -5.78 1.21
CA ILE A 296 -9.93 -4.93 1.13
C ILE A 296 -8.72 -5.80 0.84
N LEU A 297 -8.14 -5.59 -0.35
CA LEU A 297 -6.91 -6.23 -0.81
C LEU A 297 -5.70 -5.35 -0.50
N GLN A 298 -4.57 -5.95 -0.14
CA GLN A 298 -3.26 -5.30 -0.18
C GLN A 298 -2.43 -5.96 -1.28
N LEU A 299 -1.89 -5.15 -2.18
CA LEU A 299 -1.23 -5.59 -3.40
C LEU A 299 0.10 -4.82 -3.55
N GLN A 300 1.19 -5.49 -3.89
CA GLN A 300 2.45 -4.81 -4.21
C GLN A 300 2.80 -4.94 -5.70
N PHE A 301 3.22 -3.82 -6.29
CA PHE A 301 3.62 -3.72 -7.70
C PHE A 301 5.06 -3.22 -7.78
N ARG A 302 5.89 -3.80 -8.65
CA ARG A 302 7.23 -3.30 -8.88
C ARG A 302 7.20 -2.12 -9.86
N VAL A 303 7.31 -0.92 -9.32
CA VAL A 303 7.23 0.33 -10.08
C VAL A 303 8.54 1.11 -10.01
N GLY A 304 9.21 1.04 -8.86
CA GLY A 304 10.42 1.80 -8.58
C GLY A 304 11.71 1.10 -8.98
N ASP A 305 12.78 1.87 -9.10
CA ASP A 305 14.15 1.37 -9.25
C ASP A 305 15.02 1.59 -8.00
N GLY A 306 14.45 2.19 -6.95
CA GLY A 306 15.15 2.52 -5.71
C GLY A 306 16.04 3.77 -5.82
N ASP A 307 16.01 4.45 -6.97
CA ASP A 307 16.78 5.65 -7.26
C ASP A 307 15.85 6.76 -7.77
N THR A 308 15.45 6.68 -9.04
CA THR A 308 14.59 7.67 -9.69
C THR A 308 13.13 7.60 -9.28
N ILE A 309 12.67 6.40 -8.93
CA ILE A 309 11.35 6.15 -8.36
C ILE A 309 11.60 5.34 -7.10
N SER A 310 11.59 6.03 -5.96
CA SER A 310 11.87 5.48 -4.64
C SER A 310 10.81 5.84 -3.61
N LYS A 311 9.93 6.81 -3.93
CA LYS A 311 8.83 7.26 -3.08
C LYS A 311 7.45 6.88 -3.63
N ASP A 312 6.46 6.78 -2.74
CA ASP A 312 5.07 6.46 -3.05
C ASP A 312 4.47 7.44 -4.08
N TRP A 313 4.71 8.75 -3.91
CA TRP A 313 4.18 9.79 -4.79
C TRP A 313 4.87 9.83 -6.16
N GLU A 314 6.14 9.46 -6.24
CA GLU A 314 6.87 9.30 -7.52
C GLU A 314 6.30 8.10 -8.28
N ALA A 315 6.09 6.97 -7.59
CA ALA A 315 5.50 5.78 -8.17
C ALA A 315 4.07 6.01 -8.64
N LEU A 316 3.20 6.61 -7.82
CA LEU A 316 1.85 7.00 -8.23
C LEU A 316 1.86 8.01 -9.39
N GLY A 317 2.82 8.95 -9.37
CA GLY A 317 3.10 9.89 -10.45
C GLY A 317 3.48 9.22 -11.76
N ALA A 318 4.09 8.04 -11.71
CA ALA A 318 4.48 7.24 -12.86
C ALA A 318 3.36 6.34 -13.41
N LEU A 319 2.21 6.26 -12.75
CA LEU A 319 1.09 5.39 -13.14
C LEU A 319 -0.08 6.21 -13.71
N GLU A 320 -0.76 5.64 -14.70
CA GLU A 320 -1.98 6.20 -15.29
C GLU A 320 -3.23 5.67 -14.59
N ALA A 321 -3.32 4.34 -14.42
CA ALA A 321 -4.52 3.69 -13.91
C ALA A 321 -4.21 2.36 -13.22
N PHE A 322 -5.10 1.98 -12.32
CA PHE A 322 -5.21 0.66 -11.72
C PHE A 322 -6.32 -0.15 -12.39
N PHE A 323 -6.11 -1.46 -12.52
CA PHE A 323 -7.03 -2.39 -13.15
C PHE A 323 -7.33 -3.55 -12.20
N LEU A 324 -8.60 -3.88 -12.01
CA LEU A 324 -9.04 -5.05 -11.23
C LEU A 324 -10.11 -5.85 -11.98
N PRO A 325 -9.77 -7.05 -12.46
CA PRO A 325 -10.72 -7.94 -13.12
C PRO A 325 -11.76 -8.51 -12.15
N TRP A 326 -12.98 -8.68 -12.65
CA TRP A 326 -14.06 -9.38 -11.96
C TRP A 326 -14.97 -10.11 -12.96
N ALA A 327 -15.71 -11.11 -12.49
CA ALA A 327 -16.68 -11.85 -13.30
C ALA A 327 -17.97 -12.07 -12.53
N SER A 328 -19.08 -12.27 -13.26
CA SER A 328 -20.33 -12.73 -12.65
C SER A 328 -20.12 -14.15 -12.12
N SER A 329 -20.67 -14.48 -10.95
CA SER A 329 -20.52 -15.84 -10.40
C SER A 329 -21.25 -16.92 -11.21
N ASP A 330 -22.21 -16.51 -12.05
CA ASP A 330 -22.96 -17.41 -12.93
C ASP A 330 -22.13 -17.85 -14.14
N ASP A 331 -21.06 -17.11 -14.47
CA ASP A 331 -20.13 -17.42 -15.55
C ASP A 331 -19.16 -18.51 -15.06
N THR A 332 -19.64 -19.76 -15.09
CA THR A 332 -18.94 -20.97 -14.62
C THR A 332 -17.67 -21.30 -15.42
N THR A 333 -17.36 -20.58 -16.50
CA THR A 333 -16.07 -20.67 -17.17
C THR A 333 -14.98 -20.16 -16.24
N ALA A 334 -14.37 -21.11 -15.51
CA ALA A 334 -13.23 -20.88 -14.64
C ALA A 334 -12.22 -20.00 -15.39
N PRO A 335 -11.84 -18.82 -14.86
CA PRO A 335 -10.95 -17.89 -15.54
C PRO A 335 -9.52 -18.40 -15.73
N ALA A 336 -9.23 -19.68 -15.51
CA ALA A 336 -7.92 -20.30 -15.35
C ALA A 336 -6.93 -20.02 -16.51
N SER A 337 -7.38 -19.46 -17.63
CA SER A 337 -6.56 -19.17 -18.81
C SER A 337 -6.21 -17.69 -19.04
N LEU A 338 -6.68 -16.72 -18.24
CA LEU A 338 -6.30 -15.32 -18.48
C LEU A 338 -4.89 -15.02 -17.94
N PRO A 339 -3.93 -14.56 -18.78
CA PRO A 339 -2.62 -14.11 -18.33
C PRO A 339 -2.69 -13.08 -17.21
N THR A 340 -1.73 -13.15 -16.27
CA THR A 340 -1.69 -12.35 -15.04
C THR A 340 -1.45 -10.85 -15.29
N ALA A 341 -0.63 -10.51 -16.29
CA ALA A 341 -0.52 -9.17 -16.87
C ALA A 341 -0.93 -9.22 -18.33
N GLN A 342 -1.72 -8.24 -18.80
CA GLN A 342 -2.17 -8.16 -20.18
C GLN A 342 -2.09 -6.73 -20.68
N ALA A 343 -1.93 -6.56 -21.99
CA ALA A 343 -2.31 -5.28 -22.58
C ALA A 343 -3.81 -5.08 -22.28
N PRO A 344 -4.24 -3.89 -21.86
CA PRO A 344 -5.66 -3.63 -21.64
C PRO A 344 -6.40 -3.77 -22.98
N ALA A 345 -6.89 -4.96 -23.25
CA ALA A 345 -7.73 -5.25 -24.39
C ALA A 345 -9.13 -4.69 -24.12
N SER A 346 -9.80 -4.27 -25.17
CA SER A 346 -11.24 -4.02 -25.15
C SER A 346 -11.92 -5.30 -24.65
N GLY A 347 -12.67 -5.21 -23.55
CA GLY A 347 -13.13 -6.34 -22.75
C GLY A 347 -13.67 -7.50 -23.59
N GLY A 348 -13.16 -8.71 -23.30
CA GLY A 348 -13.77 -9.94 -23.82
C GLY A 348 -15.13 -10.17 -23.17
N ASP A 349 -16.03 -10.84 -23.90
CA ASP A 349 -17.38 -11.14 -23.42
C ASP A 349 -17.34 -11.87 -22.07
N GLY A 350 -17.96 -11.29 -21.05
CA GLY A 350 -18.22 -11.91 -19.74
C GLY A 350 -17.29 -11.54 -18.59
N THR A 351 -16.13 -10.89 -18.83
CA THR A 351 -15.25 -10.42 -17.73
C THR A 351 -15.29 -8.91 -17.64
N GLY A 352 -15.79 -8.38 -16.52
CA GLY A 352 -15.74 -6.96 -16.21
C GLY A 352 -14.34 -6.53 -15.76
N LEU A 353 -13.97 -5.29 -16.04
CA LEU A 353 -12.66 -4.75 -15.69
C LEU A 353 -12.79 -3.36 -15.07
N LEU A 354 -12.58 -3.25 -13.76
CA LEU A 354 -12.55 -1.95 -13.12
C LEU A 354 -11.27 -1.21 -13.53
N ARG A 355 -11.40 -0.06 -14.19
CA ARG A 355 -10.28 0.80 -14.58
C ARG A 355 -10.30 2.09 -13.76
N ALA A 356 -9.56 2.13 -12.66
CA ALA A 356 -9.48 3.29 -11.78
C ALA A 356 -8.29 4.19 -12.16
N PRO A 357 -8.51 5.31 -12.88
CA PRO A 357 -7.45 6.27 -13.17
C PRO A 357 -6.96 6.93 -11.88
N PHE A 358 -5.65 7.15 -11.77
CA PHE A 358 -5.08 7.86 -10.64
C PHE A 358 -5.32 9.37 -10.76
N ASP A 359 -5.86 9.98 -9.71
CA ASP A 359 -5.99 11.43 -9.55
C ASP A 359 -4.62 12.05 -9.23
N GLN A 360 -3.88 12.34 -10.29
CA GLN A 360 -2.55 12.94 -10.21
C GLN A 360 -2.54 14.28 -9.47
N ARG A 361 -3.64 15.03 -9.48
CA ARG A 361 -3.76 16.28 -8.72
C ARG A 361 -3.93 15.98 -7.24
N GLY A 362 -4.80 15.04 -6.89
CA GLY A 362 -4.99 14.57 -5.53
C GLY A 362 -3.71 14.00 -4.91
N VAL A 363 -2.95 13.21 -5.66
CA VAL A 363 -1.63 12.70 -5.25
C VAL A 363 -0.68 13.87 -4.94
N ARG A 364 -0.48 14.79 -5.88
CA ARG A 364 0.42 15.94 -5.65
C ARG A 364 -0.03 16.81 -4.48
N ALA A 365 -1.33 17.05 -4.32
CA ALA A 365 -1.86 17.85 -3.23
C ALA A 365 -1.66 17.18 -1.87
N HIS A 366 -1.81 15.85 -1.77
CA HIS A 366 -1.56 15.11 -0.54
C HIS A 366 -0.07 15.16 -0.14
N TYR A 367 0.83 14.97 -1.11
CA TYR A 367 2.28 14.95 -0.85
C TYR A 367 2.96 16.33 -0.99
N ALA A 368 2.20 17.42 -1.10
CA ALA A 368 2.77 18.76 -1.32
C ALA A 368 3.78 19.14 -0.23
N ASP A 369 3.44 18.89 1.05
CA ASP A 369 4.34 19.17 2.17
C ASP A 369 5.66 18.37 2.07
N PHE A 370 5.62 17.14 1.55
CA PHE A 370 6.83 16.33 1.32
C PHE A 370 7.65 16.90 0.18
N ILE A 371 7.01 17.21 -0.95
CA ILE A 371 7.66 17.65 -2.18
C ILE A 371 8.31 19.02 -2.00
N GLU A 372 7.63 19.93 -1.31
CA GLU A 372 8.04 21.32 -1.15
C GLU A 372 8.96 21.54 0.07
N HIS A 373 8.70 20.82 1.17
CA HIS A 373 9.33 21.08 2.46
C HIS A 373 10.04 19.86 3.06
N GLY A 374 10.02 18.72 2.38
CA GLY A 374 10.68 17.50 2.81
C GLY A 374 9.88 16.62 3.78
N GLU A 375 10.49 15.50 4.14
CA GLU A 375 9.85 14.41 4.88
C GLU A 375 9.35 14.80 6.27
N GLU A 376 10.10 15.61 7.01
CA GLU A 376 9.71 16.04 8.37
C GLU A 376 8.44 16.91 8.34
N ALA A 377 8.33 17.82 7.37
CA ALA A 377 7.16 18.67 7.20
C ALA A 377 5.90 17.86 6.82
N TYR A 378 6.06 16.85 5.96
CA TYR A 378 5.01 15.89 5.67
C TYR A 378 4.57 15.12 6.91
N MET A 379 5.52 14.56 7.67
CA MET A 379 5.18 13.79 8.85
C MET A 379 4.45 14.64 9.90
N ARG A 380 4.90 15.89 10.10
CA ARG A 380 4.26 16.83 11.02
C ARG A 380 2.83 17.16 10.60
N SER A 381 2.62 17.46 9.31
CA SER A 381 1.31 17.87 8.79
C SER A 381 0.30 16.72 8.72
N HIS A 382 0.76 15.49 8.49
CA HIS A 382 -0.10 14.31 8.32
C HIS A 382 -0.34 13.53 9.62
N PHE A 383 0.65 13.51 10.52
CA PHE A 383 0.61 12.67 11.72
C PHE A 383 0.81 13.44 13.04
N GLY A 384 1.08 14.75 12.97
CA GLY A 384 1.28 15.62 14.13
C GLY A 384 2.68 15.55 14.75
N ASP A 385 2.97 16.52 15.62
CA ASP A 385 4.31 16.70 16.24
C ASP A 385 4.73 15.54 17.17
N ALA A 386 3.76 14.84 17.77
CA ALA A 386 4.07 13.74 18.68
C ALA A 386 4.75 12.57 17.95
N GLN A 387 4.47 12.39 16.66
CA GLN A 387 5.01 11.28 15.87
C GLN A 387 6.38 11.61 15.27
N THR A 388 6.59 12.87 14.86
CA THR A 388 7.88 13.34 14.32
C THR A 388 8.99 13.25 15.36
N GLY A 389 8.75 13.72 16.59
CA GLY A 389 9.76 13.69 17.65
C GLY A 389 10.24 12.28 18.02
N GLY A 390 9.35 11.27 17.95
CA GLY A 390 9.70 9.88 18.19
C GLY A 390 10.56 9.28 17.07
N MET A 391 10.21 9.58 15.82
CA MET A 391 10.93 9.09 14.64
C MET A 391 12.31 9.75 14.51
N SER A 392 12.41 11.07 14.61
CA SER A 392 13.71 11.77 14.56
C SER A 392 14.66 11.31 15.66
N ARG A 393 14.16 10.89 16.82
CA ARG A 393 14.99 10.34 17.91
C ARG A 393 15.44 8.91 17.62
N ALA A 394 14.55 8.07 17.08
CA ALA A 394 14.89 6.73 16.61
C ALA A 394 15.88 6.77 15.43
N GLU A 395 15.76 7.78 14.56
CA GLU A 395 16.67 8.14 13.47
C GLU A 395 18.00 8.72 13.97
N GLY A 396 18.03 9.48 15.07
CA GLY A 396 19.29 9.89 15.68
C GLY A 396 20.08 8.70 16.22
N MET A 397 19.38 7.77 16.87
CA MET A 397 19.98 6.65 17.59
C MET A 397 20.67 5.65 16.67
N VAL A 398 20.00 5.15 15.64
CA VAL A 398 20.59 4.14 14.76
C VAL A 398 21.58 4.75 13.73
N ALA A 399 21.61 6.08 13.53
CA ALA A 399 22.69 6.76 12.80
C ALA A 399 23.99 6.70 13.60
N ALA A 400 23.94 7.09 14.88
CA ALA A 400 25.07 7.00 15.80
C ALA A 400 25.58 5.55 15.93
N MET A 401 24.64 4.60 15.92
CA MET A 401 24.93 3.17 15.97
C MET A 401 25.63 2.65 14.70
N GLY A 402 25.25 3.14 13.53
CA GLY A 402 25.90 2.78 12.27
C GLY A 402 27.36 3.25 12.18
N GLU A 403 27.65 4.47 12.65
CA GLU A 403 29.03 4.98 12.69
C GLU A 403 29.93 4.15 13.64
N MET A 404 29.38 3.67 14.75
CA MET A 404 30.10 2.81 15.70
C MET A 404 30.52 1.46 15.09
N LEU A 405 29.65 0.79 14.32
CA LEU A 405 30.01 -0.47 13.64
C LEU A 405 31.11 -0.29 12.60
N LEU A 406 31.03 0.79 11.83
CA LEU A 406 32.00 1.06 10.78
C LEU A 406 33.39 1.32 11.39
N GLY A 407 33.45 2.02 12.53
CA GLY A 407 34.67 2.18 13.30
C GLY A 407 35.27 0.85 13.78
N GLN A 408 34.44 -0.05 14.32
CA GLN A 408 34.89 -1.38 14.78
C GLN A 408 35.35 -2.28 13.62
N GLY A 409 34.65 -2.27 12.49
CA GLY A 409 35.01 -3.05 11.31
C GLY A 409 36.30 -2.58 10.64
N ALA A 410 36.54 -1.26 10.61
CA ALA A 410 37.79 -0.67 10.14
C ALA A 410 38.96 -1.04 11.05
N GLN A 411 38.78 -1.02 12.37
CA GLN A 411 39.78 -1.45 13.34
C GLN A 411 40.14 -2.95 13.21
N ALA A 412 39.21 -3.78 12.74
CA ALA A 412 39.43 -5.21 12.53
C ALA A 412 40.05 -5.56 11.16
N GLY A 413 40.41 -4.57 10.33
CA GLY A 413 41.04 -4.79 9.01
C GLY A 413 40.12 -5.42 7.95
N ASN A 414 38.80 -5.41 8.14
CA ASN A 414 37.82 -6.07 7.26
C ASN A 414 37.00 -5.09 6.40
N ALA A 415 37.50 -3.87 6.17
CA ALA A 415 36.79 -2.82 5.44
C ALA A 415 36.43 -3.26 4.00
N ASP A 416 37.36 -3.89 3.28
CA ASP A 416 37.15 -4.35 1.90
C ASP A 416 36.05 -5.41 1.79
N VAL A 417 35.98 -6.32 2.76
CA VAL A 417 34.93 -7.35 2.83
C VAL A 417 33.56 -6.70 3.05
N LEU A 418 33.49 -5.63 3.85
CA LEU A 418 32.26 -4.90 4.07
C LEU A 418 31.83 -4.11 2.84
N VAL A 419 32.76 -3.38 2.19
CA VAL A 419 32.51 -2.69 0.91
C VAL A 419 31.95 -3.66 -0.13
N GLN A 420 32.60 -4.82 -0.29
CA GLN A 420 32.14 -5.82 -1.24
C GLN A 420 30.75 -6.35 -0.88
N ARG A 421 30.46 -6.60 0.41
CA ARG A 421 29.11 -7.01 0.86
C ARG A 421 28.04 -5.96 0.60
N LEU A 422 28.37 -4.67 0.75
CA LEU A 422 27.45 -3.57 0.48
C LEU A 422 27.15 -3.49 -1.03
N ARG A 423 28.18 -3.59 -1.89
CA ARG A 423 27.99 -3.68 -3.36
C ARG A 423 27.17 -4.90 -3.75
N ASP A 424 27.48 -6.05 -3.16
CA ASP A 424 26.81 -7.32 -3.39
C ASP A 424 25.32 -7.29 -2.99
N ALA A 425 24.96 -6.45 -2.01
CA ALA A 425 23.60 -6.21 -1.56
C ALA A 425 22.89 -5.11 -2.37
N GLY A 426 23.50 -4.61 -3.46
CA GLY A 426 22.94 -3.54 -4.29
C GLY A 426 23.06 -2.15 -3.68
N MET A 427 23.83 -1.97 -2.60
CA MET A 427 24.06 -0.68 -1.94
C MET A 427 25.40 -0.08 -2.38
N GLY A 428 25.61 0.01 -3.70
CA GLY A 428 26.86 0.43 -4.32
C GLY A 428 27.34 1.80 -3.83
N GLU A 429 26.44 2.79 -3.75
CA GLU A 429 26.81 4.14 -3.29
C GLU A 429 27.31 4.18 -1.85
N ILE A 430 26.72 3.38 -0.95
CA ILE A 430 27.17 3.29 0.44
C ILE A 430 28.55 2.64 0.48
N ALA A 431 28.76 1.61 -0.34
CA ALA A 431 30.04 0.95 -0.47
C ALA A 431 31.12 1.90 -0.98
N ASP A 432 30.81 2.72 -1.99
CA ASP A 432 31.76 3.66 -2.59
C ASP A 432 32.12 4.79 -1.61
N LYS A 433 31.13 5.31 -0.87
CA LYS A 433 31.39 6.25 0.24
C LYS A 433 32.28 5.62 1.31
N LEU A 434 32.06 4.35 1.64
CA LEU A 434 32.87 3.65 2.63
C LEU A 434 34.29 3.40 2.14
N ALA A 435 34.46 3.02 0.86
CA ALA A 435 35.77 2.79 0.24
C ALA A 435 36.60 4.08 0.07
N SER A 436 35.93 5.25 0.06
CA SER A 436 36.58 6.56 -0.06
C SER A 436 37.10 7.15 1.26
N ARG A 437 36.79 6.52 2.40
CA ARG A 437 37.25 6.89 3.74
C ARG A 437 38.43 6.02 4.15
#